data_AF-A0A397VN85-F1
#
_entry.id   AF-A0A397VN85-F1
#
_cell.length_a   1.000
_cell.length_b   1.000
_cell.length_c   1.000
_cell.angle_alpha   90.00
_cell.angle_beta   90.00
_cell.angle_gamma   90.00
#
_symmetry.space_group_name_H-M   'P 1'
#
loop_
_entity.id
_entity.type
_entity.pdbx_description
1 polymer ?
#
loop_
_entity_poly.entity_id
_entity_poly.type
_entity_poly.pdbx_seq_one_letter_code
_entity_poly.pdbx_strand_id
1 'polypeptide(L)'
;MAMYNLGLCYKKGRGTDVNMEKGFEYLKQAAEMNVPYSSYELAKCYKYGEGTSKDLNEASYWVKKADCYHDRERVTAKIKDNLVKPVRIIKG
;
A
#
# COMPACT_ATOMS: atom_id res chain seq x y z
N MET A 1 11.35 -2.50 1.55
CA MET A 1 11.34 -1.56 2.70
C MET A 1 12.32 -0.39 2.53
N ALA A 2 13.56 -0.59 2.08
CA ALA A 2 14.55 0.49 1.94
C ALA A 2 14.08 1.67 1.06
N MET A 3 13.50 1.41 -0.12
CA MET A 3 13.01 2.47 -1.02
C MET A 3 11.85 3.29 -0.44
N TYR A 4 10.96 2.65 0.33
CA TYR A 4 9.87 3.36 1.02
C TYR A 4 10.43 4.37 2.03
N ASN A 5 11.39 3.94 2.86
CA ASN A 5 12.02 4.83 3.83
C ASN A 5 12.78 5.97 3.14
N LEU A 6 13.46 5.68 2.03
CA LEU A 6 14.16 6.70 1.25
C LEU A 6 13.19 7.73 0.67
N GLY A 7 12.06 7.29 0.09
CA GLY A 7 11.00 8.18 -0.38
C GLY A 7 10.45 9.07 0.73
N LEU A 8 10.25 8.51 1.93
CA LEU A 8 9.84 9.30 3.09
C LEU A 8 10.91 10.30 3.56
N CYS A 9 12.18 9.94 3.48
CA CYS A 9 13.28 10.85 3.83
C CYS A 9 13.28 12.08 2.91
N TYR A 10 13.11 11.90 1.60
CA TYR A 10 13.00 13.01 0.66
C TYR A 10 11.72 13.84 0.86
N LYS A 11 10.57 13.20 1.14
CA LYS A 11 9.33 13.95 1.44
C LYS A 11 9.43 14.79 2.71
N LYS A 12 10.15 14.31 3.73
CA LYS A 12 10.23 14.94 5.06
C LYS A 12 11.51 15.75 5.29
N GLY A 13 12.45 15.74 4.34
CA GLY A 13 13.77 16.36 4.50
C GLY A 13 14.60 15.73 5.62
N ARG A 14 14.50 14.40 5.83
CA ARG A 14 15.25 13.70 6.89
C ARG A 14 16.61 13.26 6.35
N GLY A 15 17.67 13.93 6.78
CA GLY A 15 19.04 13.65 6.34
C GLY A 15 19.30 13.99 4.86
N THR A 16 18.37 14.73 4.24
CA THR A 16 18.43 15.24 2.86
C THR A 16 17.51 16.45 2.77
N ASP A 17 17.66 17.28 1.75
CA ASP A 17 16.71 18.36 1.49
C ASP A 17 15.34 17.81 1.08
N VAL A 18 14.28 18.57 1.36
CA VAL A 18 12.94 18.21 0.92
C VAL A 18 12.90 18.18 -0.61
N ASN A 19 12.59 17.02 -1.16
CA ASN A 19 12.36 16.83 -2.59
C ASN A 19 11.15 15.92 -2.80
N MET A 20 10.00 16.53 -3.04
CA MET A 20 8.74 15.80 -3.19
C MET A 20 8.75 14.91 -4.44
N GLU A 21 9.34 15.36 -5.55
CA GLU A 21 9.41 14.61 -6.81
C GLU A 21 10.25 13.33 -6.67
N LYS A 22 11.47 13.43 -6.12
CA LYS A 22 12.29 12.25 -5.80
C LYS A 22 11.60 11.34 -4.80
N GLY A 23 10.97 11.93 -3.78
CA GLY A 23 10.19 11.17 -2.79
C GLY A 23 9.09 10.34 -3.45
N PHE A 24 8.36 10.95 -4.39
CA PHE A 24 7.33 10.30 -5.20
C PHE A 24 7.90 9.16 -6.05
N GLU A 25 9.02 9.36 -6.75
CA GLU A 25 9.65 8.32 -7.57
C GLU A 25 10.03 7.07 -6.76
N TYR A 26 10.66 7.26 -5.60
CA TYR A 26 11.02 6.13 -4.72
C TYR A 26 9.79 5.42 -4.15
N LEU A 27 8.72 6.16 -3.82
CA LEU A 27 7.45 5.58 -3.39
C LEU A 27 6.79 4.79 -4.52
N LYS A 28 6.88 5.27 -5.77
CA LYS A 28 6.36 4.58 -6.95
C LYS A 28 7.09 3.26 -7.19
N GLN A 29 8.42 3.27 -7.19
CA GLN A 29 9.22 2.05 -7.31
C GLN A 29 8.91 1.05 -6.16
N ALA A 30 8.75 1.54 -4.94
CA ALA A 30 8.37 0.69 -3.80
C ALA A 30 6.97 0.07 -3.97
N ALA A 31 5.99 0.84 -4.47
CA ALA A 31 4.64 0.37 -4.73
C ALA A 31 4.59 -0.66 -5.88
N GLU A 32 5.43 -0.51 -6.90
CA GLU A 32 5.59 -1.48 -8.00
C GLU A 32 6.21 -2.79 -7.51
N MET A 33 7.14 -2.73 -6.55
CA MET A 33 7.69 -3.91 -5.87
C MET A 33 6.77 -4.50 -4.79
N ASN A 34 5.51 -4.07 -4.72
CA ASN A 34 4.52 -4.56 -3.76
C ASN A 34 4.95 -4.38 -2.30
N VAL A 35 5.75 -3.35 -1.99
CA VAL A 35 6.07 -3.03 -0.60
C VAL A 35 4.76 -2.62 0.09
N PRO A 36 4.38 -3.27 1.20
CA PRO A 36 3.22 -2.83 1.98
C PRO A 36 3.40 -1.36 2.38
N TYR A 37 2.32 -0.57 2.41
CA TYR A 37 2.29 0.87 2.72
C TYR A 37 2.70 1.85 1.60
N SER A 38 3.62 1.50 0.69
CA SER A 38 4.02 2.44 -0.37
C SER A 38 2.89 2.76 -1.35
N SER A 39 2.03 1.81 -1.69
CA SER A 39 0.87 2.05 -2.57
C SER A 39 -0.13 3.05 -1.98
N TYR A 40 -0.30 3.03 -0.64
CA TYR A 40 -1.17 3.98 0.05
C TYR A 40 -0.56 5.40 0.07
N GLU A 41 0.74 5.51 0.36
CA GLU A 41 1.43 6.80 0.30
C GLU A 41 1.48 7.36 -1.13
N LEU A 42 1.64 6.50 -2.14
CA LEU A 42 1.59 6.90 -3.54
C LEU A 42 0.21 7.42 -3.95
N ALA A 43 -0.85 6.74 -3.50
CA ALA A 43 -2.23 7.21 -3.72
C ALA A 43 -2.48 8.58 -3.09
N LYS A 44 -1.93 8.84 -1.89
CA LYS A 44 -1.97 10.17 -1.27
C LYS A 44 -1.23 11.21 -2.10
N CYS A 45 -0.05 10.86 -2.64
CA CYS A 45 0.70 11.77 -3.50
C CYS A 45 -0.13 12.22 -4.71
N TYR A 46 -0.79 11.29 -5.39
CA TYR A 46 -1.70 11.62 -6.49
C TYR A 46 -2.96 12.38 -6.05
N LYS A 47 -3.52 12.06 -4.87
CA LYS A 47 -4.70 12.76 -4.35
C LYS A 47 -4.45 14.24 -4.06
N TYR A 48 -3.26 14.55 -3.54
CA TYR A 48 -2.90 15.90 -3.10
C TYR A 48 -1.96 16.63 -4.06
N GLY A 49 -1.41 15.96 -5.06
CA GLY A 49 -0.39 16.51 -5.96
C GLY A 49 0.97 16.69 -5.27
N GLU A 50 1.34 15.79 -4.35
CA GLU A 50 2.63 15.84 -3.66
C GLU A 50 3.70 15.18 -4.52
N GLY A 51 4.60 15.97 -5.10
CA GLY A 51 5.71 15.45 -5.92
C GLY A 51 5.28 14.92 -7.30
N THR A 52 4.02 15.16 -7.66
CA THR A 52 3.43 14.84 -8.97
C THR A 52 2.20 15.72 -9.18
N SER A 53 1.63 15.71 -10.38
CA SER A 53 0.34 16.34 -10.62
C SER A 53 -0.80 15.58 -9.93
N LYS A 54 -1.80 16.32 -9.45
CA LYS A 54 -2.97 15.73 -8.82
C LYS A 54 -3.75 14.89 -9.85
N ASP A 55 -3.99 13.63 -9.51
CA ASP A 55 -4.76 12.70 -10.33
C ASP A 55 -5.59 11.74 -9.45
N LEU A 56 -6.91 11.92 -9.46
CA LEU A 56 -7.80 11.09 -8.64
C LEU A 56 -8.00 9.68 -9.22
N ASN A 57 -7.81 9.49 -10.52
CA ASN A 57 -7.92 8.18 -11.16
C ASN A 57 -6.73 7.30 -10.77
N GLU A 58 -5.51 7.84 -10.84
CA GLU A 58 -4.31 7.17 -10.36
C GLU A 58 -4.39 6.89 -8.86
N ALA A 59 -4.83 7.87 -8.06
CA ALA A 59 -5.03 7.65 -6.62
C ALA A 59 -5.98 6.46 -6.34
N SER A 60 -7.10 6.38 -7.06
CA SER A 60 -8.05 5.27 -6.92
C SER A 60 -7.45 3.92 -7.34
N TYR A 61 -6.68 3.89 -8.43
CA TYR A 61 -5.98 2.69 -8.90
C TYR A 61 -5.02 2.15 -7.84
N TRP A 62 -4.18 3.00 -7.26
CA TRP A 62 -3.19 2.58 -6.26
C TRP A 62 -3.80 2.17 -4.91
N VAL A 63 -4.93 2.77 -4.51
CA VAL A 63 -5.72 2.30 -3.35
C VAL A 63 -6.26 0.90 -3.59
N LYS A 64 -6.95 0.66 -4.72
CA LYS A 64 -7.49 -0.66 -5.06
C LYS A 64 -6.39 -1.71 -5.13
N LYS A 65 -5.24 -1.35 -5.72
CA LYS A 65 -4.06 -2.21 -5.77
C LYS A 65 -3.58 -2.54 -4.36
N ALA A 66 -3.57 -1.60 -3.41
CA ALA A 66 -3.22 -1.85 -2.01
C ALA A 66 -4.19 -2.79 -1.28
N ASP A 67 -5.50 -2.64 -1.51
CA ASP A 67 -6.56 -3.44 -0.88
C ASP A 67 -6.49 -4.91 -1.28
N CYS A 68 -6.12 -5.22 -2.54
CA CYS A 68 -5.90 -6.60 -2.97
C CYS A 68 -4.76 -7.33 -2.21
N TYR A 69 -3.87 -6.60 -1.53
CA TYR A 69 -2.86 -7.21 -0.66
C TYR A 69 -3.35 -7.38 0.78
N HIS A 70 -4.15 -6.44 1.31
CA HIS A 70 -4.79 -6.61 2.62
C HIS A 70 -5.81 -7.74 2.61
N ASP A 71 -6.49 -7.99 1.50
CA ASP A 71 -7.34 -9.17 1.36
C ASP A 71 -6.53 -10.48 1.30
N ARG A 72 -5.25 -10.49 0.91
CA ARG A 72 -4.45 -11.73 1.08
C ARG A 72 -4.19 -12.08 2.55
N GLU A 73 -4.08 -11.10 3.44
CA GLU A 73 -3.99 -11.34 4.89
C GLU A 73 -5.37 -11.58 5.55
N ARG A 74 -6.40 -10.87 5.08
CA ARG A 74 -7.76 -10.95 5.64
C ARG A 74 -8.55 -12.17 5.18
N VAL A 75 -8.32 -12.65 3.95
CA VAL A 75 -8.90 -13.89 3.41
C VAL A 75 -8.18 -15.12 3.99
N THR A 76 -6.85 -15.08 4.18
CA THR A 76 -6.13 -16.18 4.85
C THR A 76 -6.49 -16.30 6.34
N ALA A 77 -6.78 -15.19 7.03
CA ALA A 77 -7.31 -15.20 8.38
C ALA A 77 -8.75 -15.76 8.45
N LYS A 78 -9.62 -15.41 7.49
CA LYS A 78 -10.99 -15.96 7.40
C LYS A 78 -11.04 -17.44 7.03
N ILE A 79 -10.14 -17.93 6.18
CA ILE A 79 -10.08 -19.36 5.82
C ILE A 79 -9.56 -20.21 6.98
N LYS A 80 -8.63 -19.71 7.81
CA LYS A 80 -8.13 -20.44 8.98
C LYS A 80 -9.17 -20.60 10.09
N ASP A 81 -10.01 -19.58 10.34
CA ASP A 81 -11.06 -19.66 11.37
C ASP A 81 -12.20 -20.63 10.97
N ASN A 82 -12.37 -20.85 9.66
CA ASN A 82 -13.42 -21.70 9.09
C ASN A 82 -13.02 -23.17 8.85
N LEU A 83 -11.76 -23.54 9.11
CA LEU A 83 -11.24 -24.92 8.98
C LEU A 83 -10.98 -25.62 10.32
N VAL A 84 -11.03 -24.91 11.46
CA VAL A 84 -10.75 -25.49 12.79
C VAL A 84 -12.02 -25.70 13.63
N LYS A 85 -13.21 -25.36 13.12
CA LYS A 85 -14.47 -25.76 13.76
C LYS A 85 -14.93 -27.07 13.11
N PRO A 86 -14.88 -28.22 13.82
CA PRO A 86 -15.30 -29.48 13.24
C PRO A 86 -16.78 -29.37 12.86
N VAL A 87 -17.06 -29.68 11.59
CA VAL A 87 -18.40 -29.83 11.04
C VAL A 87 -19.14 -30.85 11.91
N ARG A 88 -20.03 -30.38 12.79
CA ARG A 88 -21.02 -31.25 13.43
C ARG A 88 -22.10 -31.51 12.38
N ILE A 89 -21.90 -32.62 11.67
CA ILE A 89 -22.85 -33.23 10.76
C ILE A 89 -24.15 -33.44 11.54
N ILE A 90 -25.21 -32.81 11.08
CA ILE A 90 -26.58 -33.07 11.50
C ILE A 90 -26.90 -34.51 11.09
N LYS A 91 -27.19 -35.39 12.03
CA LYS A 91 -27.77 -36.70 11.74
C LYS A 91 -29.07 -36.85 12.54
N GLY A 92 -30.15 -37.11 11.80
CA GLY A 92 -31.34 -37.83 12.24
C GLY A 92 -32.30 -37.03 13.07
#